data_AF-A0A2D8ABV5-F1
#
_entry.id   AF-A0A2D8ABV5-F1
#
_cell.length_a   1.000
_cell.length_b   1.000
_cell.length_c   1.000
_cell.angle_alpha   90.00
_cell.angle_beta   90.00
_cell.angle_gamma   90.00
#
_symmetry.space_group_name_H-M   'P 1'
#
loop_
_entity.id
_entity.type
_entity.pdbx_description
1 polymer ?
#
loop_
_entity_poly.entity_id
_entity_poly.type
_entity_poly.pdbx_seq_one_letter_code
_entity_poly.pdbx_strand_id
1 'polypeptide(L)'
;WSSGATGMFIVVALNMMLAPLPNPLAAVKMAAIGHSTAPFVALGCFAILPLLTTFPMLVIGTLPFFLALMYIVTRPKLMGFGMPLLIGFIVALNLGYSASEDYEHFFNEMFGAIVGANLAAVGFLLLPGVNGTHRQYKRFMKFLDQSVHMAATSPLNVLAEHLESRNRDICVQMVSQLPAGSYRAKRFIQRSLMTQETCYVLVSLREDLQDTGISEQQKHLIRDVIDLINEHWHDGHISETGHHRINVCMALAMQSLTSSADEQTLREHLYLLADVLDEQLSQHSSSEHAEEAILAS
;
A
#
# COMPACT_ATOMS: atom_id res chain seq x y z
N TRP A 1 19.32 -6.66 35.92
CA TRP A 1 20.38 -6.49 34.92
C TRP A 1 20.52 -5.01 34.62
N SER A 2 21.72 -4.43 34.77
CA SER A 2 21.97 -2.98 34.67
C SER A 2 21.57 -2.40 33.31
N SER A 3 21.89 -3.07 32.20
CA SER A 3 21.55 -2.60 30.84
C SER A 3 20.11 -2.89 30.41
N GLY A 4 19.27 -3.42 31.31
CA GLY A 4 17.85 -3.63 31.04
C GLY A 4 17.09 -2.33 30.76
N ALA A 5 17.52 -1.22 31.36
CA ALA A 5 16.95 0.11 31.11
C ALA A 5 17.21 0.56 29.66
N THR A 6 18.44 0.41 29.16
CA THR A 6 18.81 0.72 27.76
C THR A 6 18.01 -0.15 26.79
N GLY A 7 17.91 -1.45 27.07
CA GLY A 7 17.10 -2.36 26.26
C GLY A 7 15.64 -1.91 26.19
N MET A 8 15.03 -1.56 27.33
CA MET A 8 13.64 -1.07 27.36
C MET A 8 13.46 0.26 26.62
N PHE A 9 14.42 1.18 26.72
CA PHE A 9 14.41 2.42 25.94
C PHE A 9 14.39 2.13 24.43
N ILE A 10 15.23 1.20 23.96
CA ILE A 10 15.27 0.81 22.55
C ILE A 10 13.96 0.16 22.10
N VAL A 11 13.35 -0.69 22.94
CA VAL A 11 12.03 -1.28 22.67
C VAL A 11 10.98 -0.19 22.41
N VAL A 12 10.87 0.76 23.34
CA VAL A 12 9.88 1.84 23.27
C VAL A 12 10.15 2.74 22.08
N ALA A 13 11.40 3.17 21.89
CA ALA A 13 11.79 4.06 20.81
C ALA A 13 11.50 3.45 19.44
N LEU A 14 11.91 2.20 19.19
CA LEU A 14 11.64 1.51 17.93
C LEU A 14 10.13 1.29 17.71
N ASN A 15 9.39 0.90 18.74
CA ASN A 15 7.95 0.69 18.60
C ASN A 15 7.20 1.99 18.30
N MET A 16 7.49 3.08 19.02
CA MET A 16 6.81 4.36 18.78
C MET A 16 7.17 4.97 17.42
N MET A 17 8.44 4.87 17.02
CA MET A 17 8.91 5.44 15.75
C MET A 17 8.40 4.66 14.54
N LEU A 18 8.28 3.33 14.64
CA LEU A 18 7.93 2.48 13.51
C LEU A 18 6.43 2.16 13.42
N ALA A 19 5.66 2.34 14.50
CA ALA A 19 4.22 2.06 14.51
C ALA A 19 3.40 2.78 13.42
N PRO A 20 3.68 4.05 13.06
CA PRO A 20 2.92 4.75 12.02
C PRO A 20 3.24 4.28 10.59
N LEU A 21 4.26 3.45 10.39
CA LEU A 21 4.64 3.01 9.05
C LEU A 21 3.59 2.07 8.45
N PRO A 22 3.41 2.08 7.11
CA PRO A 22 2.42 1.23 6.44
C PRO A 22 2.67 -0.27 6.65
N ASN A 23 3.95 -0.65 6.79
CA ASN A 23 4.37 -2.01 7.14
C ASN A 23 5.35 -1.99 8.33
N PRO A 24 4.85 -1.85 9.57
CA PRO A 24 5.69 -1.67 10.75
C PRO A 24 6.48 -2.94 11.07
N LEU A 25 5.93 -4.13 10.76
CA LEU A 25 6.61 -5.41 10.97
C LEU A 25 7.83 -5.58 10.06
N ALA A 26 7.72 -5.21 8.78
CA ALA A 26 8.87 -5.24 7.87
C ALA A 26 9.95 -4.24 8.32
N ALA A 27 9.53 -3.04 8.72
CA ALA A 27 10.44 -2.00 9.19
C ALA A 27 11.18 -2.42 10.48
N VAL A 28 10.47 -2.95 11.49
CA VAL A 28 11.09 -3.37 12.75
C VAL A 28 12.01 -4.58 12.58
N LYS A 29 11.75 -5.47 11.62
CA LYS A 29 12.68 -6.57 11.30
C LYS A 29 14.01 -6.03 10.78
N MET A 30 13.97 -5.11 9.83
CA MET A 30 15.19 -4.46 9.34
C MET A 30 15.88 -3.66 10.44
N ALA A 31 15.10 -3.01 11.31
CA ALA A 31 15.63 -2.29 12.47
C ALA A 31 16.30 -3.21 13.49
N ALA A 32 15.70 -4.36 13.79
CA ALA A 32 16.24 -5.36 14.69
C ALA A 32 17.55 -5.95 14.14
N ILE A 33 17.60 -6.27 12.84
CA ILE A 33 18.83 -6.75 12.18
C ILE A 33 19.90 -5.66 12.25
N GLY A 34 19.59 -4.42 11.86
CA GLY A 34 20.56 -3.30 11.89
C GLY A 34 21.06 -2.96 13.29
N HIS A 35 20.17 -2.86 14.29
CA HIS A 35 20.58 -2.62 15.68
C HIS A 35 21.33 -3.80 16.28
N SER A 36 21.07 -5.04 15.83
CA SER A 36 21.81 -6.20 16.34
C SER A 36 23.21 -6.29 15.73
N THR A 37 23.39 -5.84 14.48
CA THR A 37 24.71 -5.84 13.81
C THR A 37 25.57 -4.63 14.19
N ALA A 38 24.95 -3.52 14.57
CA ALA A 38 25.67 -2.27 14.84
C ALA A 38 26.72 -2.36 15.96
N PRO A 39 26.49 -3.02 17.10
CA PRO A 39 27.49 -3.15 18.16
C PRO A 39 28.77 -3.84 17.71
N PHE A 40 28.70 -4.77 16.76
CA PHE A 40 29.89 -5.43 16.21
C PHE A 40 30.73 -4.48 15.35
N VAL A 41 30.08 -3.56 14.63
CA VAL A 41 30.77 -2.47 13.92
C VAL A 41 31.35 -1.47 14.92
N ALA A 42 30.58 -1.13 15.96
CA ALA A 42 31.00 -0.23 17.03
C ALA A 42 32.21 -0.77 17.80
N LEU A 43 32.30 -2.09 18.01
CA LEU A 43 33.43 -2.74 18.68
C LEU A 43 34.76 -2.43 17.97
N GLY A 44 34.77 -2.40 16.64
CA GLY A 44 35.97 -2.05 15.87
C GLY A 44 36.43 -0.60 16.09
N CYS A 45 35.47 0.32 16.25
CA CYS A 45 35.75 1.72 16.57
C CYS A 45 36.12 1.90 18.06
N PHE A 46 35.43 1.20 18.96
CA PHE A 46 35.67 1.19 20.40
C PHE A 46 37.07 0.69 20.75
N ALA A 47 37.60 -0.31 20.03
CA ALA A 47 38.96 -0.79 20.22
C ALA A 47 40.05 0.26 19.89
N ILE A 48 39.74 1.24 19.04
CA ILE A 48 40.69 2.28 18.61
C ILE A 48 40.54 3.55 19.47
N LEU A 49 39.37 3.76 20.09
CA LEU A 49 39.04 4.93 20.92
C LEU A 49 40.15 5.36 21.90
N PRO A 50 40.81 4.44 22.65
CA PRO A 50 41.84 4.81 23.61
C PRO A 50 43.09 5.43 22.98
N LEU A 51 43.35 5.13 21.71
CA LEU A 51 44.44 5.74 20.96
C LEU A 51 44.12 7.19 20.55
N LEU A 52 42.84 7.58 20.56
CA LEU A 52 42.35 8.88 20.10
C LEU A 52 42.37 9.90 21.25
N THR A 53 43.54 10.45 21.55
CA THR A 53 43.76 11.31 22.74
C THR A 53 43.31 12.75 22.60
N THR A 54 43.05 13.22 21.38
CA THR A 54 42.62 14.59 21.09
C THR A 54 41.32 14.60 20.30
N PHE A 55 40.53 15.67 20.44
CA PHE A 55 39.27 15.79 19.71
C PHE A 55 39.43 15.66 18.17
N PRO A 56 40.42 16.29 17.51
CA PRO A 56 40.63 16.08 16.07
C PRO A 56 40.95 14.62 15.72
N MET A 57 41.69 13.93 16.57
CA MET A 57 42.00 12.51 16.38
C MET A 57 40.75 11.64 16.55
N LEU A 58 39.86 11.99 17.49
CA LEU A 58 38.55 11.35 17.63
C LEU A 58 37.69 11.55 16.37
N VAL A 59 37.64 12.77 15.84
CA VAL A 59 36.90 13.06 14.59
C VAL A 59 37.47 12.23 13.45
N ILE A 60 38.79 12.31 13.20
CA ILE A 60 39.44 11.60 12.08
C ILE A 60 39.33 10.08 12.24
N GLY A 61 39.48 9.56 13.46
CA GLY A 61 39.43 8.13 13.75
C GLY A 61 38.03 7.52 13.60
N THR A 62 36.99 8.26 13.95
CA THR A 62 35.59 7.81 13.80
C THR A 62 35.01 8.09 12.41
N LEU A 63 35.53 9.10 11.69
CA LEU A 63 35.11 9.50 10.35
C LEU A 63 34.94 8.34 9.35
N PRO A 64 35.89 7.39 9.18
CA PRO A 64 35.75 6.31 8.21
C PRO A 64 34.54 5.41 8.50
N PHE A 65 34.23 5.16 9.78
CA PHE A 65 33.06 4.37 10.17
C PHE A 65 31.77 5.12 9.82
N PHE A 66 31.68 6.41 10.16
CA PHE A 66 30.53 7.23 9.82
C PHE A 66 30.33 7.34 8.30
N LEU A 67 31.40 7.57 7.53
CA LEU A 67 31.32 7.63 6.06
C LEU A 67 30.85 6.30 5.47
N ALA A 68 31.37 5.16 5.94
CA ALA A 68 30.95 3.85 5.46
C ALA A 68 29.47 3.58 5.76
N LEU A 69 29.01 3.88 6.98
CA LEU A 69 27.62 3.69 7.39
C LEU A 69 26.68 4.64 6.63
N MET A 70 27.04 5.92 6.49
CA MET A 70 26.29 6.89 5.69
C MET A 70 26.21 6.48 4.22
N TYR A 71 27.30 5.95 3.66
CA TYR A 71 27.31 5.44 2.29
C TYR A 71 26.31 4.29 2.11
N ILE A 72 26.22 3.37 3.07
CA ILE A 72 25.21 2.29 3.04
C ILE A 72 23.79 2.89 3.05
N VAL A 73 23.54 3.92 3.88
CA VAL A 73 22.24 4.62 3.94
C VAL A 73 21.85 5.24 2.60
N THR A 74 22.81 5.79 1.83
CA THR A 74 22.51 6.40 0.51
C THR A 74 22.03 5.40 -0.55
N ARG A 75 22.19 4.09 -0.33
CA ARG A 75 21.74 3.07 -1.28
C ARG A 75 20.27 2.71 -0.99
N PRO A 76 19.32 2.96 -1.91
CA PRO A 76 17.89 2.72 -1.66
C PRO A 76 17.56 1.28 -1.25
N LYS A 77 18.29 0.31 -1.80
CA LYS A 77 18.13 -1.11 -1.47
C LYS A 77 18.56 -1.48 -0.05
N LEU A 78 19.47 -0.71 0.55
CA LEU A 78 20.03 -0.97 1.87
C LEU A 78 19.53 0.01 2.93
N MET A 79 18.88 1.11 2.54
CA MET A 79 18.44 2.17 3.45
C MET A 79 17.66 1.65 4.67
N GLY A 80 16.76 0.68 4.46
CA GLY A 80 15.97 0.09 5.55
C GLY A 80 16.80 -0.62 6.63
N PHE A 81 17.97 -1.16 6.26
CA PHE A 81 18.94 -1.76 7.19
C PHE A 81 20.00 -0.74 7.65
N GLY A 82 20.48 0.10 6.74
CA GLY A 82 21.57 1.05 6.95
C GLY A 82 21.24 2.12 7.99
N MET A 83 20.01 2.64 7.99
CA MET A 83 19.61 3.65 8.98
C MET A 83 19.62 3.10 10.41
N PRO A 84 18.96 1.97 10.70
CA PRO A 84 19.06 1.34 12.01
C PRO A 84 20.48 0.92 12.41
N LEU A 85 21.30 0.46 11.45
CA LEU A 85 22.71 0.14 11.68
C LEU A 85 23.50 1.37 12.15
N LEU A 86 23.33 2.51 11.46
CA LEU A 86 23.98 3.77 11.82
C LEU A 86 23.54 4.27 13.20
N ILE A 87 22.23 4.29 13.47
CA ILE A 87 21.70 4.73 14.76
C ILE A 87 22.20 3.81 15.88
N GLY A 88 22.12 2.50 15.69
CA GLY A 88 22.62 1.51 16.63
C GLY A 88 24.12 1.65 16.90
N PHE A 89 24.90 2.06 15.89
CA PHE A 89 26.34 2.28 16.04
C PHE A 89 26.64 3.46 16.96
N ILE A 90 25.91 4.57 16.79
CA ILE A 90 26.04 5.76 17.64
C ILE A 90 25.64 5.41 19.09
N VAL A 91 24.51 4.70 19.25
CA VAL A 91 24.02 4.26 20.57
C VAL A 91 25.02 3.32 21.25
N ALA A 92 25.57 2.34 20.51
CA ALA A 92 26.52 1.37 21.05
C ALA A 92 27.87 2.00 21.43
N LEU A 93 28.33 3.01 20.68
CA LEU A 93 29.58 3.70 21.00
C LEU A 93 29.49 4.53 22.28
N ASN A 94 28.30 5.05 22.61
CA ASN A 94 28.01 5.82 23.82
C ASN A 94 29.15 6.80 24.21
N LEU A 95 29.56 7.65 23.25
CA LEU A 95 30.68 8.58 23.41
C LEU A 95 30.38 9.61 24.50
N GLY A 96 30.83 9.32 25.72
CA GLY A 96 30.76 10.22 26.87
C GLY A 96 31.90 11.23 26.95
N TYR A 97 31.91 12.02 28.02
CA TYR A 97 32.94 13.04 28.28
C TYR A 97 34.36 12.45 28.48
N SER A 98 34.45 11.19 28.95
CA SER A 98 35.70 10.45 29.09
C SER A 98 35.57 9.09 28.42
N ALA A 99 36.49 8.77 27.51
CA ALA A 99 36.61 7.43 26.96
C ALA A 99 37.15 6.50 28.07
N SER A 100 36.27 5.73 28.72
CA SER A 100 36.65 4.66 29.64
C SER A 100 36.72 3.32 28.89
N GLU A 101 37.83 2.59 29.03
CA GLU A 101 37.97 1.21 28.53
C GLU A 101 37.22 0.21 29.41
N ASP A 102 35.90 0.36 29.52
CA ASP A 102 35.05 -0.59 30.22
C ASP A 102 34.40 -1.55 29.22
N TYR A 103 35.13 -2.62 28.88
CA TYR A 103 34.65 -3.66 27.99
C TYR A 103 33.46 -4.41 28.59
N GLU A 104 33.40 -4.57 29.91
CA GLU A 104 32.26 -5.23 30.56
C GLU A 104 31.00 -4.40 30.35
N HIS A 105 31.06 -3.09 30.60
CA HIS A 105 29.95 -2.18 30.35
C HIS A 105 29.56 -2.17 28.86
N PHE A 106 30.54 -2.11 27.95
CA PHE A 106 30.28 -2.13 26.50
C PHE A 106 29.52 -3.41 26.08
N PHE A 107 29.98 -4.59 26.48
CA PHE A 107 29.31 -5.84 26.12
C PHE A 107 27.92 -5.93 26.76
N ASN A 108 27.76 -5.42 27.98
CA ASN A 108 26.48 -5.40 28.68
C ASN A 108 25.45 -4.53 27.95
N GLU A 109 25.86 -3.32 27.52
CA GLU A 109 25.03 -2.42 26.72
C GLU A 109 24.74 -3.00 25.32
N MET A 110 25.72 -3.66 24.69
CA MET A 110 25.54 -4.36 23.42
C MET A 110 24.43 -5.43 23.52
N PHE A 111 24.49 -6.30 24.54
CA PHE A 111 23.44 -7.28 24.76
C PHE A 111 22.10 -6.59 25.05
N GLY A 112 22.11 -5.49 25.80
CA GLY A 112 20.92 -4.68 26.09
C GLY A 112 20.24 -4.20 24.80
N ALA A 113 21.03 -3.67 23.89
CA ALA A 113 20.55 -3.18 22.59
C ALA A 113 20.02 -4.30 21.70
N ILE A 114 20.73 -5.42 21.59
CA ILE A 114 20.30 -6.59 20.82
C ILE A 114 18.96 -7.10 21.36
N VAL A 115 18.86 -7.33 22.68
CA VAL A 115 17.63 -7.83 23.31
C VAL A 115 16.49 -6.84 23.11
N GLY A 116 16.73 -5.54 23.32
CA GLY A 116 15.72 -4.50 23.14
C GLY A 116 15.19 -4.43 21.70
N ALA A 117 16.08 -4.45 20.71
CA ALA A 117 15.70 -4.40 19.30
C ALA A 117 14.89 -5.63 18.87
N ASN A 118 15.28 -6.82 19.32
CA ASN A 118 14.54 -8.05 19.03
C ASN A 118 13.20 -8.11 19.77
N LEU A 119 13.13 -7.62 21.01
CA LEU A 119 11.88 -7.55 21.76
C LEU A 119 10.88 -6.54 21.15
N ALA A 120 11.37 -5.44 20.56
CA ALA A 120 10.56 -4.54 19.75
C ALA A 120 9.90 -5.29 18.58
N ALA A 121 10.67 -6.11 17.86
CA ALA A 121 10.15 -6.92 16.76
C ALA A 121 9.11 -7.95 17.23
N VAL A 122 9.32 -8.57 18.40
CA VAL A 122 8.33 -9.46 19.03
C VAL A 122 7.05 -8.70 19.37
N GLY A 123 7.15 -7.45 19.85
CA GLY A 123 5.98 -6.60 20.12
C GLY A 123 5.05 -6.45 18.90
N PHE A 124 5.61 -6.15 17.73
CA PHE A 124 4.84 -6.09 16.49
C PHE A 124 4.37 -7.45 15.96
N LEU A 125 5.06 -8.54 16.31
CA LEU A 125 4.64 -9.90 15.93
C LEU A 125 3.43 -10.37 16.76
N LEU A 126 3.35 -9.95 18.03
CA LEU A 126 2.27 -10.30 18.95
C LEU A 126 1.00 -9.47 18.71
N LEU A 127 1.14 -8.26 18.16
CA LEU A 127 -0.02 -7.49 17.72
C LEU A 127 -0.76 -8.25 16.61
N PRO A 128 -2.10 -8.43 16.69
CA PRO A 128 -2.85 -9.06 15.63
C PRO A 128 -2.58 -8.32 14.32
N GLY A 129 -1.87 -8.96 13.40
CA GLY A 129 -1.57 -8.38 12.09
C GLY A 129 -2.87 -8.17 11.33
N VAL A 130 -3.43 -6.96 11.37
CA VAL A 130 -4.51 -6.58 10.44
C VAL A 130 -3.92 -6.36 9.05
N ASN A 131 -2.64 -5.98 8.98
CA ASN A 131 -1.93 -5.52 7.78
C ASN A 131 -1.41 -6.69 6.93
N GLY A 132 -1.71 -6.68 5.63
CA GLY A 132 -1.25 -7.65 4.64
C GLY A 132 -1.97 -9.01 4.67
N THR A 133 -3.01 -9.17 5.49
CA THR A 133 -3.76 -10.43 5.58
C THR A 133 -4.66 -10.64 4.36
N HIS A 134 -4.91 -11.90 4.01
CA HIS A 134 -5.87 -12.25 2.96
C HIS A 134 -7.28 -11.68 3.24
N ARG A 135 -7.67 -11.58 4.51
CA ARG A 135 -8.94 -10.98 4.92
C ARG A 135 -9.00 -9.48 4.62
N GLN A 136 -7.91 -8.75 4.87
CA GLN A 136 -7.83 -7.33 4.55
C GLN A 136 -7.88 -7.09 3.05
N TYR A 137 -7.13 -7.89 2.27
CA TYR A 137 -7.20 -7.86 0.81
C TYR A 137 -8.64 -8.05 0.30
N LYS A 138 -9.33 -9.10 0.78
CA LYS A 138 -10.75 -9.36 0.42
C LYS A 138 -11.67 -8.21 0.83
N ARG A 139 -11.43 -7.56 1.97
CA ARG A 139 -12.21 -6.38 2.41
C ARG A 139 -12.04 -5.20 1.46
N PHE A 140 -10.82 -4.89 1.04
CA PHE A 140 -10.58 -3.79 0.10
C PHE A 140 -11.15 -4.07 -1.30
N MET A 141 -11.06 -5.31 -1.79
CA MET A 141 -11.74 -5.71 -3.04
C MET A 141 -13.25 -5.48 -2.95
N LYS A 142 -13.87 -5.83 -1.81
CA LYS A 142 -15.28 -5.51 -1.55
C LYS A 142 -15.57 -4.02 -1.47
N PHE A 143 -14.64 -3.21 -0.96
CA PHE A 143 -14.84 -1.76 -0.94
C PHE A 143 -14.84 -1.14 -2.33
N LEU A 144 -14.06 -1.70 -3.27
CA LEU A 144 -14.13 -1.32 -4.68
C LEU A 144 -15.49 -1.70 -5.28
N ASP A 145 -16.00 -2.91 -4.99
CA ASP A 145 -17.32 -3.31 -5.48
C ASP A 145 -18.44 -2.40 -4.96
N GLN A 146 -18.35 -2.01 -3.68
CA GLN A 146 -19.27 -1.04 -3.10
C GLN A 146 -19.21 0.34 -3.79
N SER A 147 -18.07 0.75 -4.35
CA SER A 147 -17.97 2.01 -5.07
C SER A 147 -18.81 2.00 -6.35
N VAL A 148 -18.90 0.87 -7.05
CA VAL A 148 -19.75 0.73 -8.25
C VAL A 148 -21.24 0.78 -7.89
N HIS A 149 -21.64 0.08 -6.82
CA HIS A 149 -23.00 0.19 -6.29
C HIS A 149 -23.34 1.63 -5.84
N MET A 150 -22.38 2.32 -5.24
CA MET A 150 -22.53 3.72 -4.82
C MET A 150 -22.68 4.64 -6.04
N ALA A 151 -21.89 4.42 -7.09
CA ALA A 151 -21.98 5.15 -8.36
C ALA A 151 -23.34 4.96 -9.05
N ALA A 152 -23.95 3.77 -8.96
CA ALA A 152 -25.27 3.51 -9.54
C ALA A 152 -26.43 4.12 -8.73
N THR A 153 -26.36 4.09 -7.39
CA THR A 153 -27.55 4.32 -6.53
C THR A 153 -27.52 5.60 -5.70
N SER A 154 -26.34 6.13 -5.36
CA SER A 154 -26.24 7.25 -4.40
C SER A 154 -26.64 8.59 -5.03
N PRO A 155 -27.12 9.57 -4.26
CA PRO A 155 -27.49 10.88 -4.81
C PRO A 155 -26.28 11.55 -5.47
N LEU A 156 -26.47 12.19 -6.63
CA LEU A 156 -25.38 12.77 -7.43
C LEU A 156 -24.65 13.95 -6.79
N ASN A 157 -25.24 14.58 -5.76
CA ASN A 157 -24.63 15.75 -5.13
C ASN A 157 -23.26 15.40 -4.51
N VAL A 158 -22.18 15.95 -5.08
CA VAL A 158 -20.77 15.71 -4.66
C VAL A 158 -20.35 14.24 -4.80
N LEU A 159 -21.08 13.42 -5.56
CA LEU A 159 -20.83 11.98 -5.64
C LEU A 159 -19.50 11.65 -6.33
N ALA A 160 -19.19 12.34 -7.43
CA ALA A 160 -17.96 12.16 -8.19
C ALA A 160 -16.72 12.38 -7.31
N GLU A 161 -16.66 13.50 -6.61
CA GLU A 161 -15.55 13.85 -5.71
C GLU A 161 -15.40 12.85 -4.56
N HIS A 162 -16.53 12.43 -3.97
CA HIS A 162 -16.53 11.45 -2.88
C HIS A 162 -16.03 10.08 -3.35
N LEU A 163 -16.46 9.61 -4.54
CA LEU A 163 -16.00 8.37 -5.15
C LEU A 163 -14.52 8.42 -5.47
N GLU A 164 -14.05 9.50 -6.07
CA GLU A 164 -12.64 9.69 -6.41
C GLU A 164 -11.76 9.64 -5.15
N SER A 165 -12.12 10.42 -4.12
CA SER A 165 -11.39 10.44 -2.84
C SER A 165 -11.36 9.06 -2.20
N ARG A 166 -12.52 8.38 -2.13
CA ARG A 166 -12.64 7.05 -1.52
C ARG A 166 -11.78 6.01 -2.26
N ASN A 167 -11.88 5.96 -3.59
CA ASN A 167 -11.13 5.00 -4.40
C ASN A 167 -9.62 5.28 -4.33
N ARG A 168 -9.22 6.55 -4.34
CA ARG A 168 -7.83 6.96 -4.16
C ARG A 168 -7.27 6.51 -2.80
N ASP A 169 -8.03 6.70 -1.73
CA ASP A 169 -7.63 6.26 -0.38
C ASP A 169 -7.48 4.74 -0.30
N ILE A 170 -8.41 3.98 -0.88
CA ILE A 170 -8.32 2.51 -0.99
C ILE A 170 -7.03 2.11 -1.70
N CYS A 171 -6.73 2.74 -2.84
CA CYS A 171 -5.52 2.47 -3.62
C CYS A 171 -4.25 2.77 -2.84
N VAL A 172 -4.15 3.96 -2.23
CA VAL A 172 -2.97 4.38 -1.45
C VAL A 172 -2.73 3.43 -0.27
N GLN A 173 -3.79 3.08 0.46
CA GLN A 173 -3.67 2.16 1.59
C GLN A 173 -3.21 0.78 1.15
N MET A 174 -3.77 0.22 0.07
CA MET A 174 -3.47 -1.15 -0.31
C MET A 174 -2.12 -1.31 -1.03
N VAL A 175 -1.75 -0.37 -1.90
CA VAL A 175 -0.45 -0.39 -2.60
C VAL A 175 0.70 -0.35 -1.59
N SER A 176 0.54 0.38 -0.47
CA SER A 176 1.55 0.44 0.59
C SER A 176 1.75 -0.88 1.35
N GLN A 177 0.78 -1.80 1.26
CA GLN A 177 0.76 -3.07 2.00
C GLN A 177 1.09 -4.29 1.14
N LEU A 178 0.98 -4.17 -0.18
CA LEU A 178 1.22 -5.26 -1.12
C LEU A 178 2.71 -5.30 -1.54
N PRO A 179 3.34 -6.50 -1.58
CA PRO A 179 4.67 -6.62 -2.16
C PRO A 179 4.67 -6.22 -3.63
N ALA A 180 5.63 -5.38 -4.03
CA ALA A 180 5.79 -4.94 -5.41
C ALA A 180 5.96 -6.13 -6.36
N GLY A 181 5.25 -6.10 -7.49
CA GLY A 181 5.30 -7.18 -8.50
C GLY A 181 4.53 -8.46 -8.14
N SER A 182 3.92 -8.55 -6.95
CA SER A 182 3.09 -9.70 -6.59
C SER A 182 1.84 -9.82 -7.45
N TYR A 183 1.35 -11.03 -7.68
CA TYR A 183 0.10 -11.29 -8.42
C TYR A 183 -1.08 -10.53 -7.79
N ARG A 184 -1.18 -10.53 -6.46
CA ARG A 184 -2.22 -9.76 -5.73
C ARG A 184 -2.15 -8.26 -5.98
N ALA A 185 -0.94 -7.69 -6.08
CA ALA A 185 -0.76 -6.28 -6.42
C ALA A 185 -1.25 -5.98 -7.84
N LYS A 186 -0.88 -6.81 -8.82
CA LYS A 186 -1.32 -6.67 -10.22
C LYS A 186 -2.84 -6.77 -10.32
N ARG A 187 -3.44 -7.83 -9.75
CA ARG A 187 -4.89 -8.05 -9.73
C ARG A 187 -5.64 -6.90 -9.09
N PHE A 188 -5.12 -6.34 -8.00
CA PHE A 188 -5.74 -5.18 -7.37
C PHE A 188 -5.66 -3.92 -8.23
N ILE A 189 -4.50 -3.61 -8.81
CA ILE A 189 -4.34 -2.43 -9.67
C ILE A 189 -5.31 -2.52 -10.85
N GLN A 190 -5.34 -3.67 -11.53
CA GLN A 190 -6.29 -3.94 -12.60
C GLN A 190 -7.74 -3.71 -12.14
N ARG A 191 -8.12 -4.32 -11.01
CA ARG A 191 -9.46 -4.16 -10.46
C ARG A 191 -9.79 -2.71 -10.10
N SER A 192 -8.84 -1.97 -9.53
CA SER A 192 -9.04 -0.58 -9.14
C SER A 192 -9.25 0.34 -10.34
N LEU A 193 -8.50 0.12 -11.43
CA LEU A 193 -8.65 0.88 -12.67
C LEU A 193 -10.01 0.62 -13.30
N MET A 194 -10.38 -0.66 -13.44
CA MET A 194 -11.70 -1.05 -13.95
C MET A 194 -12.84 -0.45 -13.13
N THR A 195 -12.73 -0.53 -11.79
CA THR A 195 -13.72 0.05 -10.89
C THR A 195 -13.83 1.56 -11.09
N GLN A 196 -12.70 2.26 -11.27
CA GLN A 196 -12.67 3.71 -11.46
C GLN A 196 -13.35 4.10 -12.78
N GLU A 197 -13.02 3.43 -13.88
CA GLU A 197 -13.64 3.67 -15.19
C GLU A 197 -15.15 3.38 -15.14
N THR A 198 -15.56 2.24 -14.55
CA THR A 198 -16.99 1.93 -14.37
C THR A 198 -17.70 3.00 -13.52
N CYS A 199 -17.10 3.43 -12.41
CA CYS A 199 -17.69 4.47 -11.56
C CYS A 199 -17.82 5.80 -12.32
N TYR A 200 -16.79 6.20 -13.06
CA TYR A 200 -16.80 7.42 -13.86
C TYR A 200 -17.96 7.40 -14.86
N VAL A 201 -18.06 6.34 -15.68
CA VAL A 201 -19.11 6.23 -16.70
C VAL A 201 -20.51 6.19 -16.08
N LEU A 202 -20.71 5.45 -14.98
CA LEU A 202 -22.00 5.41 -14.31
C LEU A 202 -22.42 6.78 -13.79
N VAL A 203 -21.48 7.54 -13.20
CA VAL A 203 -21.77 8.90 -12.73
C VAL A 203 -22.06 9.83 -13.89
N SER A 204 -21.22 9.83 -14.93
CA SER A 204 -21.40 10.68 -16.12
C SER A 204 -22.72 10.39 -16.84
N LEU A 205 -23.09 9.11 -17.03
CA LEU A 205 -24.41 8.76 -17.59
C LEU A 205 -25.56 9.29 -16.72
N ARG A 206 -25.42 9.23 -15.39
CA ARG A 206 -26.46 9.74 -14.48
C ARG A 206 -26.52 11.27 -14.45
N GLU A 207 -25.41 11.95 -14.70
CA GLU A 207 -25.36 13.41 -14.90
C GLU A 207 -26.02 13.79 -16.23
N ASP A 208 -25.72 13.08 -17.32
CA ASP A 208 -26.36 13.26 -18.62
C ASP A 208 -27.89 13.10 -18.52
N LEU A 209 -28.37 12.14 -17.71
CA LEU A 209 -29.80 11.94 -17.46
C LEU A 209 -30.51 13.15 -16.82
N GLN A 210 -29.78 14.05 -16.17
CA GLN A 210 -30.35 15.29 -15.62
C GLN A 210 -30.56 16.36 -16.71
N ASP A 211 -29.95 16.20 -17.88
CA ASP A 211 -30.11 17.15 -18.97
C ASP A 211 -31.54 17.09 -19.56
N THR A 212 -32.04 18.27 -19.90
CA THR A 212 -33.33 18.50 -20.57
C THR A 212 -33.31 18.13 -22.05
N GLY A 213 -32.14 17.98 -22.68
CA GLY A 213 -32.00 17.65 -24.10
C GLY A 213 -32.39 16.20 -24.48
N ILE A 214 -32.58 15.31 -23.51
CA ILE A 214 -32.74 13.87 -23.72
C ILE A 214 -34.23 13.45 -23.57
N SER A 215 -34.71 12.61 -24.48
CA SER A 215 -36.07 12.06 -24.46
C SER A 215 -36.30 11.12 -23.27
N GLU A 216 -37.51 11.11 -22.69
CA GLU A 216 -37.86 10.22 -21.57
C GLU A 216 -37.70 8.73 -21.90
N GLN A 217 -37.87 8.33 -23.16
CA GLN A 217 -37.60 6.96 -23.60
C GLN A 217 -36.11 6.60 -23.53
N GLN A 218 -35.23 7.52 -23.96
CA GLN A 218 -33.76 7.35 -23.87
C GLN A 218 -33.33 7.27 -22.40
N LYS A 219 -33.90 8.16 -21.55
CA LYS A 219 -33.63 8.17 -20.12
C LYS A 219 -34.01 6.85 -19.44
N HIS A 220 -35.13 6.24 -19.84
CA HIS A 220 -35.54 4.93 -19.34
C HIS A 220 -34.54 3.84 -19.73
N LEU A 221 -34.14 3.77 -21.00
CA LEU A 221 -33.18 2.75 -21.48
C LEU A 221 -31.83 2.83 -20.76
N ILE A 222 -31.31 4.04 -20.54
CA ILE A 222 -30.03 4.23 -19.85
C ILE A 222 -30.15 3.88 -18.36
N ARG A 223 -31.28 4.21 -17.73
CA ARG A 223 -31.55 3.80 -16.34
C ARG A 223 -31.61 2.28 -16.22
N ASP A 224 -32.24 1.60 -17.18
CA ASP A 224 -32.26 0.13 -17.23
C ASP A 224 -30.83 -0.46 -17.34
N VAL A 225 -29.94 0.15 -18.14
CA VAL A 225 -28.53 -0.26 -18.23
C VAL A 225 -27.82 -0.11 -16.88
N ILE A 226 -27.98 1.04 -16.21
CA ILE A 226 -27.39 1.30 -14.89
C ILE A 226 -27.89 0.30 -13.84
N ASP A 227 -29.20 0.03 -13.83
CA ASP A 227 -29.83 -0.89 -12.90
C ASP A 227 -29.37 -2.34 -13.14
N LEU A 228 -29.21 -2.76 -14.40
CA LEU A 228 -28.66 -4.06 -14.76
C LEU A 228 -27.20 -4.21 -14.32
N ILE A 229 -26.38 -3.18 -14.50
CA ILE A 229 -25.00 -3.20 -13.99
C ILE A 229 -25.00 -3.37 -12.48
N ASN A 230 -25.81 -2.58 -11.77
CA ASN A 230 -25.90 -2.66 -10.32
C ASN A 230 -26.41 -4.02 -9.82
N GLU A 231 -27.37 -4.64 -10.52
CA GLU A 231 -27.91 -5.97 -10.21
C GLU A 231 -26.86 -7.07 -10.44
N HIS A 232 -26.13 -7.03 -11.55
CA HIS A 232 -25.23 -8.13 -11.95
C HIS A 232 -23.78 -7.94 -11.49
N TRP A 233 -23.42 -6.79 -10.92
CA TRP A 233 -22.08 -6.55 -10.39
C TRP A 233 -21.85 -7.30 -9.08
N HIS A 234 -21.06 -8.39 -9.12
CA HIS A 234 -20.78 -9.23 -7.96
C HIS A 234 -19.33 -9.68 -7.95
N ASP A 235 -18.65 -9.51 -6.80
CA ASP A 235 -17.20 -9.72 -6.69
C ASP A 235 -16.44 -9.07 -7.88
N GLY A 236 -16.98 -7.92 -8.32
CA GLY A 236 -16.65 -7.01 -9.42
C GLY A 236 -16.24 -7.62 -10.75
N HIS A 237 -16.92 -8.69 -11.08
CA HIS A 237 -17.20 -9.02 -12.46
C HIS A 237 -18.72 -9.01 -12.62
N ILE A 238 -19.15 -8.98 -13.88
CA ILE A 238 -20.53 -9.22 -14.26
C ILE A 238 -20.58 -10.63 -14.85
N SER A 239 -21.60 -11.42 -14.51
CA SER A 239 -21.79 -12.76 -15.08
C SER A 239 -21.91 -12.70 -16.61
N GLU A 240 -21.57 -13.77 -17.34
CA GLU A 240 -21.76 -13.80 -18.81
C GLU A 240 -23.22 -13.51 -19.20
N THR A 241 -24.17 -14.05 -18.44
CA THR A 241 -25.60 -13.77 -18.62
C THR A 241 -25.95 -12.30 -18.38
N GLY A 242 -25.31 -11.67 -17.40
CA GLY A 242 -25.47 -10.24 -17.11
C GLY A 242 -24.92 -9.39 -18.25
N HIS A 243 -23.72 -9.70 -18.74
CA HIS A 243 -23.11 -9.02 -19.89
C HIS A 243 -24.00 -9.08 -21.12
N HIS A 244 -24.56 -10.24 -21.44
CA HIS A 244 -25.45 -10.37 -22.59
C HIS A 244 -26.69 -9.46 -22.45
N ARG A 245 -27.32 -9.42 -21.27
CA ARG A 245 -28.49 -8.55 -21.01
C ARG A 245 -28.13 -7.07 -21.11
N ILE A 246 -26.99 -6.68 -20.55
CA ILE A 246 -26.49 -5.30 -20.59
C ILE A 246 -26.19 -4.88 -22.03
N ASN A 247 -25.49 -5.71 -22.80
CA ASN A 247 -25.16 -5.43 -24.21
C ASN A 247 -26.41 -5.27 -25.09
N VAL A 248 -27.44 -6.09 -24.88
CA VAL A 248 -28.73 -5.94 -25.58
C VAL A 248 -29.39 -4.60 -25.23
N CYS A 249 -29.44 -4.24 -23.94
CA CYS A 249 -30.03 -2.98 -23.49
C CYS A 249 -29.25 -1.76 -24.00
N MET A 250 -27.93 -1.81 -23.94
CA MET A 250 -27.04 -0.79 -24.50
C MET A 250 -27.21 -0.64 -26.01
N ALA A 251 -27.31 -1.73 -26.77
CA ALA A 251 -27.54 -1.66 -28.21
C ALA A 251 -28.86 -0.94 -28.55
N LEU A 252 -29.93 -1.20 -27.77
CA LEU A 252 -31.20 -0.49 -27.91
C LEU A 252 -31.07 1.00 -27.54
N ALA A 253 -30.33 1.32 -26.47
CA ALA A 253 -30.06 2.71 -26.09
C ALA A 253 -29.29 3.45 -27.20
N MET A 254 -28.25 2.83 -27.76
CA MET A 254 -27.42 3.43 -28.82
C MET A 254 -28.21 3.65 -30.12
N GLN A 255 -29.09 2.71 -30.50
CA GLN A 255 -29.96 2.86 -31.68
C GLN A 255 -30.98 3.99 -31.53
N SER A 256 -31.33 4.36 -30.30
CA SER A 256 -32.28 5.45 -30.03
C SER A 256 -31.68 6.86 -30.15
N LEU A 257 -30.35 6.98 -30.35
CA LEU A 257 -29.63 8.26 -30.44
C LEU A 257 -29.46 8.65 -31.92
N THR A 258 -29.96 9.83 -32.32
CA THR A 258 -30.20 10.15 -33.74
C THR A 258 -29.38 11.30 -34.34
N SER A 259 -28.69 12.14 -33.54
CA SER A 259 -27.54 13.04 -33.87
C SER A 259 -27.61 14.46 -33.26
N SER A 260 -28.10 14.65 -32.03
CA SER A 260 -27.87 15.92 -31.31
C SER A 260 -26.48 15.97 -30.65
N ALA A 261 -26.00 17.17 -30.27
CA ALA A 261 -24.72 17.32 -29.56
C ALA A 261 -24.73 16.62 -28.19
N ASP A 262 -25.82 16.76 -27.43
CA ASP A 262 -25.99 16.10 -26.12
C ASP A 262 -26.08 14.57 -26.27
N GLU A 263 -26.72 14.09 -27.35
CA GLU A 263 -26.75 12.66 -27.69
C GLU A 263 -25.37 12.12 -28.10
N GLN A 264 -24.44 12.96 -28.54
CA GLN A 264 -23.09 12.54 -28.91
C GLN A 264 -22.25 12.26 -27.66
N THR A 265 -22.29 13.13 -26.65
CA THR A 265 -21.63 12.90 -25.36
C THR A 265 -22.17 11.63 -24.68
N LEU A 266 -23.50 11.47 -24.68
CA LEU A 266 -24.13 10.27 -24.14
C LEU A 266 -23.70 8.99 -24.89
N ARG A 267 -23.56 9.07 -26.22
CA ARG A 267 -23.09 7.96 -27.03
C ARG A 267 -21.64 7.60 -26.71
N GLU A 268 -20.78 8.59 -26.48
CA GLU A 268 -19.38 8.39 -26.06
C GLU A 268 -19.30 7.65 -24.71
N HIS A 269 -20.11 8.07 -23.73
CA HIS A 269 -20.18 7.37 -22.44
C HIS A 269 -20.69 5.92 -22.56
N LEU A 270 -21.67 5.66 -23.43
CA LEU A 270 -22.14 4.30 -23.71
C LEU A 270 -21.10 3.42 -24.43
N TYR A 271 -20.30 3.99 -25.34
CA TYR A 271 -19.18 3.26 -25.95
C TYR A 271 -18.08 2.95 -24.93
N LEU A 272 -17.75 3.91 -24.06
CA LEU A 272 -16.76 3.70 -23.00
C LEU A 272 -17.24 2.60 -22.05
N LEU A 273 -18.53 2.59 -21.70
CA LEU A 273 -19.12 1.51 -20.91
C LEU A 273 -18.96 0.14 -21.57
N ALA A 274 -19.23 0.05 -22.88
CA ALA A 274 -19.09 -1.19 -23.63
C ALA A 274 -17.65 -1.71 -23.61
N ASP A 275 -16.69 -0.83 -23.86
CA ASP A 275 -15.26 -1.17 -23.88
C ASP A 275 -14.79 -1.70 -22.52
N VAL A 276 -15.18 -1.03 -21.43
CA VAL A 276 -14.85 -1.45 -20.06
C VAL A 276 -15.43 -2.84 -19.74
N LEU A 277 -16.68 -3.10 -20.14
CA LEU A 277 -17.35 -4.38 -19.90
C LEU A 277 -16.73 -5.53 -20.72
N ASP A 278 -16.41 -5.29 -21.99
CA ASP A 278 -15.75 -6.28 -22.85
C ASP A 278 -14.33 -6.60 -22.34
N GLU A 279 -13.59 -5.58 -21.87
CA GLU A 279 -12.29 -5.79 -21.26
C GLU A 279 -12.42 -6.64 -19.97
N GLN A 280 -13.47 -6.45 -19.16
CA GLN A 280 -13.70 -7.27 -17.97
C GLN A 280 -13.95 -8.75 -18.28
N LEU A 281 -14.77 -9.06 -19.28
CA LEU A 281 -15.00 -10.44 -19.76
C LEU A 281 -13.69 -11.13 -20.16
N SER A 282 -12.86 -10.43 -20.93
CA SER A 282 -11.57 -10.97 -21.40
C SER A 282 -10.58 -11.21 -20.25
N GLN A 283 -10.60 -10.36 -19.23
CA GLN A 283 -9.73 -10.48 -18.06
C GLN A 283 -10.18 -11.59 -17.11
N HIS A 284 -11.49 -11.81 -16.95
CA HIS A 284 -12.00 -12.87 -16.07
C HIS A 284 -11.56 -14.26 -16.57
N SER A 285 -11.74 -14.53 -17.87
CA SER A 285 -11.35 -15.80 -18.49
C SER A 285 -9.84 -16.06 -18.37
N SER A 286 -8.99 -15.06 -18.55
CA SER A 286 -7.53 -15.21 -18.38
C SER A 286 -7.09 -15.39 -16.93
N SER A 287 -7.81 -14.78 -15.97
CA SER A 287 -7.49 -14.86 -14.54
C SER A 287 -7.79 -16.22 -13.91
N GLU A 288 -8.89 -16.88 -14.31
CA GLU A 288 -9.24 -18.23 -13.82
C GLU A 288 -8.17 -19.26 -14.19
N HIS A 289 -7.69 -19.23 -15.44
CA HIS A 289 -6.62 -20.11 -15.91
C HIS A 289 -5.30 -19.90 -15.16
N ALA A 290 -5.01 -18.68 -14.72
CA ALA A 290 -3.82 -18.37 -13.94
C ALA A 290 -3.95 -18.78 -12.46
N GLU A 291 -5.15 -18.67 -11.88
CA GLU A 291 -5.41 -19.06 -10.48
C GLU A 291 -5.44 -20.60 -10.32
N GLU A 292 -5.98 -21.33 -11.30
CA GLU A 292 -5.91 -22.81 -11.35
C GLU A 292 -4.47 -23.33 -11.48
N ALA A 293 -3.64 -22.68 -12.30
CA ALA A 293 -2.24 -23.07 -12.47
C ALA A 293 -1.39 -22.87 -11.20
N ILE A 294 -1.75 -21.91 -10.34
CA ILE A 294 -1.04 -21.61 -9.09
C ILE A 294 -1.53 -22.51 -7.94
N LEU A 295 -2.80 -22.89 -7.92
CA LEU A 295 -3.32 -23.83 -6.92
C LEU A 295 -2.88 -25.29 -7.17
N ALA A 296 -2.46 -25.60 -8.40
CA ALA A 296 -1.87 -26.88 -8.77
C ALA A 296 -0.36 -26.99 -8.48
N SER A 297 0.30 -25.92 -7.99
CA SER A 297 1.74 -25.85 -7.68
C SER A 297 2.02 -25.62 -6.20
#